data_AF-A0A5C4J1W8-F1
#
_entry.id   AF-A0A5C4J1W8-F1
#
_cell.length_a   1.000
_cell.length_b   1.000
_cell.length_c   1.000
_cell.angle_alpha   90.00
_cell.angle_beta   90.00
_cell.angle_gamma   90.00
#
_symmetry.space_group_name_H-M   'P 1'
#
loop_
_entity.id
_entity.type
_entity.pdbx_description
1 polymer ?
#
loop_
_entity_poly.entity_id
_entity_poly.type
_entity_poly.pdbx_seq_one_letter_code
_entity_poly.pdbx_strand_id
1 'polypeptide(L)'
;MGEVRDLAVRAERRLLRLRTRWGRETAVRYLDDLAAELAPEGWRFMKFYQREEFAVPVPLLWIHARATKDVGMVVSVLATSGGTWGYHEAQFGRHGYLCLCGDAEAAAAQVGRLLKHRLFPSTW
;
A
#
# COMPACT_ATOMS: atom_id res chain seq x y z
N MET A 1 0.96 -23.20 26.66
CA MET A 1 0.04 -22.16 26.12
C MET A 1 0.69 -21.22 25.08
N GLY A 2 2.00 -20.94 25.14
CA GLY A 2 2.68 -20.07 24.15
C GLY A 2 2.84 -20.68 22.76
N GLU A 3 3.13 -21.97 22.66
CA GLU A 3 3.37 -22.67 21.39
C GLU A 3 2.15 -22.69 20.44
N VAL A 4 0.95 -22.88 21.00
CA VAL A 4 -0.31 -22.86 20.24
C VAL A 4 -0.60 -21.46 19.67
N ARG A 5 -0.29 -20.40 20.42
CA ARG A 5 -0.44 -19.02 19.96
C ARG A 5 0.54 -18.71 18.83
N ASP A 6 1.78 -19.18 18.93
CA ASP A 6 2.79 -19.00 17.89
C ASP A 6 2.41 -19.69 16.57
N LEU A 7 1.85 -20.91 16.65
CA LEU A 7 1.35 -21.63 15.49
C LEU A 7 0.16 -20.90 14.85
N ALA A 8 -0.78 -20.39 15.63
CA ALA A 8 -1.91 -19.62 15.14
C ALA A 8 -1.45 -18.36 14.38
N VAL A 9 -0.52 -17.60 14.95
CA VAL A 9 0.04 -16.39 14.31
C VAL A 9 0.80 -16.73 13.02
N ARG A 10 1.51 -17.87 12.97
CA ARG A 10 2.18 -18.33 11.74
C ARG A 10 1.18 -18.75 10.66
N ALA A 11 0.13 -19.47 11.04
CA ALA A 11 -0.93 -19.92 10.14
C ALA A 11 -1.68 -18.72 9.55
N GLU A 12 -2.07 -17.76 10.39
CA GLU A 12 -2.70 -16.52 9.96
C GLU A 12 -1.81 -15.74 8.98
N ARG A 13 -0.51 -15.58 9.29
CA ARG A 13 0.42 -14.91 8.36
C ARG A 13 0.51 -15.61 6.99
N ARG A 14 0.44 -16.94 6.94
CA ARG A 14 0.42 -17.69 5.67
C ARG A 14 -0.90 -17.47 4.92
N LEU A 15 -2.02 -17.54 5.61
CA LEU A 15 -3.35 -17.28 5.04
C LEU A 15 -3.43 -15.88 4.45
N LEU A 16 -2.97 -14.86 5.17
CA LEU A 16 -2.96 -13.48 4.69
C LEU A 16 -2.05 -13.30 3.46
N ARG A 17 -0.91 -14.00 3.39
CA ARG A 17 -0.05 -14.00 2.18
C ARG A 17 -0.74 -14.63 0.98
N LEU A 18 -1.43 -15.75 1.18
CA LEU A 18 -2.22 -16.40 0.12
C LEU A 18 -3.35 -15.50 -0.35
N ARG A 19 -4.08 -14.89 0.59
CA ARG A 19 -5.16 -13.97 0.28
C ARG A 19 -4.69 -12.74 -0.50
N THR A 20 -3.53 -12.14 -0.14
CA THR A 20 -2.92 -11.07 -0.95
C THR A 20 -2.61 -11.54 -2.37
N ARG A 21 -2.04 -12.75 -2.54
CA ARG A 21 -1.71 -13.28 -3.87
C ARG A 21 -2.93 -13.53 -4.74
N TRP A 22 -3.99 -14.11 -4.16
CA TRP A 22 -5.22 -14.42 -4.89
C TRP A 22 -6.09 -13.19 -5.12
N GLY A 23 -6.15 -12.26 -4.17
CA GLY A 23 -6.89 -11.01 -4.31
C GLY A 23 -6.12 -9.90 -5.02
N ARG A 24 -5.25 -10.25 -5.98
CA ARG A 24 -4.43 -9.30 -6.72
C ARG A 24 -5.27 -8.21 -7.40
N GLU A 25 -6.37 -8.58 -8.03
CA GLU A 25 -7.27 -7.63 -8.71
C GLU A 25 -7.90 -6.64 -7.72
N THR A 26 -8.26 -7.11 -6.53
CA THR A 26 -8.75 -6.25 -5.44
C THR A 26 -7.68 -5.25 -5.00
N ALA A 27 -6.43 -5.71 -4.84
CA ALA A 27 -5.30 -4.86 -4.50
C ALA A 27 -5.02 -3.82 -5.59
N VAL A 28 -5.08 -4.21 -6.88
CA VAL A 28 -4.93 -3.29 -8.02
C VAL A 28 -6.01 -2.22 -8.01
N ARG A 29 -7.28 -2.60 -7.83
CA ARG A 29 -8.40 -1.65 -7.76
C ARG A 29 -8.19 -0.60 -6.69
N TYR A 30 -7.84 -1.00 -5.47
CA TYR A 30 -7.56 -0.05 -4.39
C TYR A 30 -6.37 0.87 -4.71
N LEU A 31 -5.32 0.38 -5.36
CA LEU A 31 -4.21 1.23 -5.79
C LEU A 31 -4.61 2.21 -6.90
N ASP A 32 -5.47 1.79 -7.83
CA ASP A 32 -6.01 2.67 -8.87
C ASP A 32 -6.90 3.76 -8.28
N ASP A 33 -7.77 3.41 -7.32
CA ASP A 33 -8.62 4.36 -6.60
C ASP A 33 -7.76 5.38 -5.83
N LEU A 34 -6.73 4.93 -5.09
CA LEU A 34 -5.79 5.80 -4.40
C LEU A 34 -5.05 6.75 -5.36
N ALA A 35 -4.62 6.24 -6.52
CA ALA A 35 -3.95 7.07 -7.52
C ALA A 35 -4.89 8.12 -8.11
N ALA A 36 -6.16 7.79 -8.33
CA ALA A 36 -7.18 8.72 -8.83
C ALA A 36 -7.41 9.87 -7.85
N GLU A 37 -7.52 9.58 -6.56
CA GLU A 37 -7.73 10.59 -5.51
C GLU A 37 -6.51 11.49 -5.29
N LEU A 38 -5.30 10.95 -5.44
CA LEU A 38 -4.06 11.73 -5.30
C LEU A 38 -3.71 12.54 -6.58
N ALA A 39 -4.28 12.20 -7.73
CA ALA A 39 -3.93 12.86 -8.99
C ALA A 39 -4.25 14.38 -9.03
N PRO A 40 -5.41 14.86 -8.53
CA PRO A 40 -5.72 16.28 -8.44
C PRO A 40 -4.71 17.09 -7.61
N GLU A 41 -4.07 16.47 -6.63
CA GLU A 41 -3.03 17.11 -5.81
C GLU A 41 -1.67 17.26 -6.53
N GLY A 42 -1.55 16.79 -7.77
CA GLY A 42 -0.35 16.95 -8.60
C GLY A 42 0.72 15.88 -8.41
N TRP A 43 0.39 14.79 -7.71
CA TRP A 43 1.26 13.62 -7.58
C TRP A 43 1.43 12.87 -8.91
N ARG A 44 2.55 12.17 -9.05
CA ARG A 44 2.84 11.30 -10.18
C ARG A 44 2.96 9.86 -9.72
N PHE A 45 2.64 8.94 -10.62
CA PHE A 45 2.44 7.54 -10.32
C PHE A 45 3.20 6.66 -11.29
N MET A 46 3.85 5.62 -10.77
CA MET A 46 4.35 4.50 -11.55
C MET A 46 3.73 3.21 -11.02
N LYS A 47 2.98 2.53 -11.91
CA LYS A 47 2.16 1.37 -11.58
C LYS A 47 2.93 0.08 -11.88
N PHE A 48 3.50 -0.55 -10.86
CA PHE A 48 4.24 -1.81 -11.01
C PHE A 48 3.32 -3.03 -10.85
N TYR A 49 2.20 -3.03 -11.57
CA TYR A 49 1.23 -4.13 -11.51
C TYR A 49 0.56 -4.44 -12.85
N GLN A 50 1.13 -3.97 -13.95
CA GLN A 50 0.83 -4.56 -15.26
C GLN A 50 1.45 -5.96 -15.32
N ARG A 51 0.64 -6.99 -15.56
CA ARG A 51 1.10 -8.39 -15.50
C ARG A 51 2.07 -8.72 -16.63
N GLU A 52 1.90 -8.03 -17.74
CA GLU A 52 2.61 -8.19 -18.99
C GLU A 52 4.04 -7.64 -18.89
N GLU A 53 4.25 -6.65 -18.02
CA GLU A 53 5.52 -5.95 -17.85
C GLU A 53 6.25 -6.35 -16.56
N PHE A 54 5.51 -6.72 -15.51
CA PHE A 54 6.09 -6.94 -14.18
C PHE A 54 5.57 -8.22 -13.51
N ALA A 55 6.47 -9.20 -13.33
CA ALA A 55 6.22 -10.44 -12.60
C ALA A 55 6.28 -10.27 -11.06
N VAL A 56 5.78 -9.15 -10.52
CA VAL A 56 5.76 -8.90 -9.07
C VAL A 56 4.55 -9.59 -8.41
N PRO A 57 4.76 -10.36 -7.33
CA PRO A 57 3.69 -11.11 -6.67
C PRO A 57 2.71 -10.24 -5.88
N VAL A 58 3.06 -8.97 -5.61
CA VAL A 58 2.22 -8.00 -4.92
C VAL A 58 2.17 -6.74 -5.78
N PRO A 59 0.98 -6.20 -6.11
CA PRO A 59 0.86 -4.93 -6.80
C PRO A 59 1.53 -3.79 -6.02
N LEU A 60 2.38 -3.01 -6.69
CA LEU A 60 3.04 -1.84 -6.09
C LEU A 60 2.72 -0.57 -6.88
N LEU A 61 2.48 0.52 -6.16
CA LEU A 61 2.29 1.86 -6.71
C LEU A 61 3.37 2.76 -6.15
N TRP A 62 4.24 3.29 -7.01
CA TRP A 62 5.15 4.34 -6.60
C TRP A 62 4.51 5.70 -6.83
N ILE A 63 4.40 6.47 -5.74
CA ILE A 63 3.86 7.81 -5.71
C ILE A 63 5.03 8.75 -5.46
N HIS A 64 5.22 9.74 -6.32
CA HIS A 64 6.32 10.69 -6.20
C HIS A 64 5.90 12.08 -6.61
N ALA A 65 6.65 13.07 -6.10
CA ALA A 65 6.41 14.46 -6.48
C ALA A 65 6.73 14.68 -7.96
N ARG A 66 6.04 15.63 -8.59
CA ARG A 66 6.40 16.06 -9.95
C ARG A 66 7.76 16.76 -10.00
N ALA A 67 8.08 17.53 -8.95
CA ALA A 67 9.28 18.38 -8.89
C ALA A 67 10.57 17.57 -8.67
N THR A 68 10.49 16.41 -8.00
CA THR A 68 11.62 15.52 -7.77
C THR A 68 11.15 14.07 -7.72
N LYS A 69 11.90 13.18 -8.37
CA LYS A 69 11.69 11.72 -8.27
C LYS A 69 12.35 11.13 -7.01
N ASP A 70 13.20 11.88 -6.32
CA ASP A 70 13.95 11.39 -5.16
C ASP A 70 13.06 11.30 -3.91
N VAL A 71 11.95 12.05 -3.90
CA VAL A 71 10.99 12.07 -2.80
C VAL A 71 9.70 11.40 -3.22
N GLY A 72 9.45 10.23 -2.65
CA GLY A 72 8.25 9.45 -2.91
C GLY A 72 8.00 8.36 -1.86
N MET A 73 6.99 7.55 -2.15
CA MET A 73 6.59 6.40 -1.35
C MET A 73 6.15 5.28 -2.28
N VAL A 74 6.57 4.05 -1.98
CA VAL A 74 6.04 2.87 -2.66
C VAL A 74 4.96 2.27 -1.77
N VAL A 75 3.73 2.23 -2.27
CA VAL A 75 2.56 1.70 -1.57
C VAL A 75 2.15 0.36 -2.16
N SER A 76 1.72 -0.55 -1.30
CA SER A 76 1.15 -1.84 -1.65
C SER A 76 -0.17 -2.04 -0.90
N VAL A 77 -1.02 -2.94 -1.40
CA VAL A 77 -2.27 -3.30 -0.71
C VAL A 77 -2.19 -4.75 -0.26
N LEU A 78 -2.31 -4.98 1.04
CA LEU A 78 -2.18 -6.31 1.65
C LEU A 78 -3.47 -6.69 2.37
N ALA A 79 -3.83 -7.97 2.30
CA ALA A 79 -4.96 -8.49 3.07
C ALA A 79 -4.63 -8.43 4.57
N THR A 80 -5.59 -7.98 5.37
CA THR A 80 -5.51 -7.86 6.83
C THR A 80 -6.43 -8.87 7.52
N SER A 81 -6.23 -9.08 8.82
CA SER A 81 -7.10 -9.91 9.66
C SER A 81 -8.55 -9.42 9.59
N GLY A 82 -9.53 -10.32 9.70
CA GLY A 82 -10.95 -9.96 9.61
C GLY A 82 -11.47 -9.78 8.18
N GLY A 83 -10.70 -10.18 7.18
CA GLY A 83 -11.17 -10.17 5.79
C GLY A 83 -11.19 -8.80 5.14
N THR A 84 -10.40 -7.87 5.66
CA THR A 84 -10.22 -6.52 5.12
C THR A 84 -8.92 -6.42 4.31
N TRP A 85 -8.62 -5.21 3.83
CA TRP A 85 -7.40 -4.86 3.12
C TRP A 85 -6.85 -3.57 3.70
N GLY A 86 -5.53 -3.39 3.67
CA GLY A 86 -4.87 -2.17 4.10
C GLY A 86 -3.83 -1.70 3.09
N TYR A 87 -3.64 -0.38 3.03
CA TYR A 87 -2.50 0.24 2.37
C TYR A 87 -1.28 0.10 3.28
N HIS A 88 -0.16 -0.28 2.68
CA HIS A 88 1.12 -0.45 3.36
C HIS A 88 2.24 0.20 2.58
N GLU A 89 3.16 0.87 3.26
CA GLU A 89 4.43 1.24 2.67
C GLU A 89 5.26 -0.02 2.40
N ALA A 90 5.53 -0.27 1.13
CA ALA A 90 6.05 -1.55 0.64
C ALA A 90 7.42 -1.92 1.24
N GLN A 91 8.25 -0.92 1.54
CA GLN A 91 9.60 -1.14 2.11
C GLN A 91 9.57 -1.83 3.48
N PHE A 92 8.47 -1.68 4.23
CA PHE A 92 8.30 -2.30 5.55
C PHE A 92 7.37 -3.53 5.52
N GLY A 93 6.87 -3.89 4.32
CA GLY A 93 5.90 -4.94 4.14
C GLY A 93 4.69 -4.77 5.07
N ARG A 94 4.33 -5.82 5.81
CA ARG A 94 3.16 -5.79 6.71
C ARG A 94 3.32 -4.85 7.91
N HIS A 95 4.53 -4.47 8.30
CA HIS A 95 4.76 -3.50 9.38
C HIS A 95 4.56 -2.06 8.91
N GLY A 96 4.55 -1.81 7.61
CA GLY A 96 4.35 -0.48 7.03
C GLY A 96 2.90 -0.07 6.93
N TYR A 97 2.01 -0.54 7.81
CA TYR A 97 0.58 -0.22 7.74
C TYR A 97 0.36 1.30 7.75
N LEU A 98 -0.37 1.79 6.76
CA LEU A 98 -0.76 3.19 6.66
C LEU A 98 -2.21 3.33 7.12
N CYS A 99 -3.14 2.73 6.39
CA CYS A 99 -4.57 2.82 6.67
C CYS A 99 -5.36 1.66 6.06
N LEU A 100 -6.62 1.55 6.48
CA LEU A 100 -7.55 0.56 5.96
C LEU A 100 -8.00 0.96 4.55
N CYS A 101 -8.18 -0.02 3.66
CA CYS A 101 -8.85 0.21 2.38
C CYS A 101 -10.38 0.26 2.58
N GLY A 102 -11.07 1.01 1.72
CA GLY A 102 -12.53 1.16 1.75
C GLY A 102 -13.00 2.61 1.59
N ASP A 103 -12.14 3.55 1.97
CA ASP A 103 -12.31 4.98 1.76
C ASP A 103 -11.03 5.52 1.09
N ALA A 104 -11.12 5.77 -0.22
CA ALA A 104 -9.97 6.21 -1.01
C ALA A 104 -9.60 7.67 -0.73
N GLU A 105 -10.58 8.53 -0.42
CA GLU A 105 -10.37 9.94 -0.11
C GLU A 105 -9.61 10.10 1.21
N ALA A 106 -10.07 9.41 2.27
CA ALA A 106 -9.38 9.41 3.56
C ALA A 106 -7.96 8.82 3.45
N ALA A 107 -7.79 7.76 2.64
CA ALA A 107 -6.49 7.16 2.39
C ALA A 107 -5.55 8.12 1.64
N ALA A 108 -6.05 8.82 0.62
CA ALA A 108 -5.31 9.83 -0.12
C ALA A 108 -4.88 10.98 0.79
N ALA A 109 -5.76 11.49 1.64
CA ALA A 109 -5.43 12.53 2.61
C ALA A 109 -4.27 12.11 3.54
N GLN A 110 -4.29 10.87 4.05
CA GLN A 110 -3.23 10.36 4.90
C GLN A 110 -1.90 10.17 4.15
N VAL A 111 -1.92 9.53 2.99
CA VAL A 111 -0.73 9.30 2.17
C VAL A 111 -0.14 10.63 1.67
N GLY A 112 -0.98 11.54 1.21
CA GLY A 112 -0.62 12.88 0.77
C GLY A 112 0.04 13.69 1.88
N ARG A 113 -0.47 13.61 3.13
CA ARG A 113 0.18 14.24 4.29
C ARG A 113 1.59 13.69 4.54
N LEU A 114 1.77 12.37 4.49
CA LEU A 114 3.09 11.74 4.67
C LEU A 114 4.07 12.15 3.57
N LEU A 115 3.61 12.20 2.32
CA LEU A 115 4.43 12.63 1.20
C LEU A 115 4.80 14.12 1.29
N LYS A 116 3.86 14.99 1.68
CA LYS A 116 4.13 16.42 1.93
C LYS A 116 5.16 16.61 3.04
N HIS A 117 5.07 15.84 4.13
CA HIS A 117 6.08 15.86 5.19
C HIS A 117 7.47 15.43 4.69
N ARG A 118 7.55 14.45 3.77
CA ARG A 118 8.84 14.06 3.16
C ARG A 118 9.42 15.14 2.25
N LEU A 119 8.58 15.87 1.53
CA LEU A 119 9.01 16.98 0.65
C LEU A 119 9.46 18.20 1.44
N PHE A 120 8.79 18.48 2.55
CA PHE A 120 9.03 19.66 3.39
C PHE A 120 9.30 19.23 4.84
N PRO A 121 10.46 18.62 5.11
CA PRO A 121 10.77 18.07 6.44
C PRO A 121 10.94 19.14 7.53
N SER A 122 11.03 20.41 7.18
CA SER A 122 11.27 21.54 8.10
C SER A 122 10.08 22.48 8.30
N THR A 123 8.92 22.20 7.68
CA THR A 123 7.73 23.07 7.76
C THR A 123 6.68 22.61 8.78
N TRP A 124 7.02 21.66 9.64
CA TRP A 124 6.10 21.02 10.59
C TRP A 124 6.76 20.76 11.94
#